data_AF-A0A7Y4NGX5-F1
#
_entry.id   AF-A0A7Y4NGX5-F1
#
_cell.length_a   1.000
_cell.length_b   1.000
_cell.length_c   1.000
_cell.angle_alpha   90.00
_cell.angle_beta   90.00
_cell.angle_gamma   90.00
#
_symmetry.space_group_name_H-M   'P 1'
#
loop_
_entity.id
_entity.type
_entity.pdbx_description
1 polymer ?
#
loop_
_entity_poly.entity_id
_entity_poly.type
_entity_poly.pdbx_seq_one_letter_code
_entity_poly.pdbx_strand_id
1 'polypeptide(L)'
;MGLFDFLTGGSGPEKALKLKSKVTQKYGEPSTRQKALQQLGEMKYPEAVTVLLSRFTITVDPLTTDADEKEHTFELIKHFGQDAVAPVSAFLKTSDQATSWALRILQELLSEDALMGVIADTLQHLSSRYTRDPEKKVVLLHHVLGKQDPRVAPAVLPFLEDMSDDVKIAAINVLGPLKYEPAREPLLQLLTNEDTARRVQTVALAALAESGFGVQGYQDKVQAALVEPYSLDKDGRVQRRP
;
A
#
# COMPACT_ATOMS: atom_id res chain seq x y z
N MET A 1 7.75 37.94 24.75
CA MET A 1 7.21 38.00 23.37
C MET A 1 7.66 39.32 22.75
N GLY A 2 8.81 39.32 22.08
CA GLY A 2 9.49 40.56 21.66
C GLY A 2 9.25 40.90 20.19
N LEU A 3 9.18 42.20 19.87
CA LEU A 3 9.02 42.79 18.54
C LEU A 3 10.08 42.37 17.49
N PHE A 4 11.11 41.62 17.88
CA PHE A 4 12.16 41.14 16.98
C PHE A 4 11.82 39.82 16.25
N ASP A 5 10.76 39.12 16.66
CA ASP A 5 10.34 37.86 16.02
C ASP A 5 9.65 38.08 14.65
N PHE A 6 9.37 39.34 14.30
CA PHE A 6 8.68 39.72 13.07
C PHE A 6 9.62 39.99 11.88
N LEU A 7 10.94 40.15 12.12
CA LEU A 7 11.93 40.51 11.09
C LEU A 7 12.88 39.38 10.68
N THR A 8 12.83 38.23 11.35
CA THR A 8 13.46 36.99 10.91
C THR A 8 12.35 36.04 10.53
N GLY A 9 11.95 36.01 9.25
CA GLY A 9 10.83 35.20 8.77
C GLY A 9 10.84 33.78 9.34
N GLY A 10 9.93 33.54 10.31
CA GLY A 10 9.71 32.30 11.09
C GLY A 10 10.91 31.37 11.23
N SER A 11 11.55 31.33 12.40
CA SER A 11 12.47 30.23 12.70
C SER A 11 11.67 28.98 13.10
N GLY A 12 12.13 27.78 12.70
CA GLY A 12 11.52 26.50 13.10
C GLY A 12 10.48 25.90 12.13
N PRO A 13 9.66 24.93 12.60
CA PRO A 13 8.74 24.12 11.80
C PRO A 13 7.85 24.89 10.81
N GLU A 14 7.34 26.06 11.21
CA GLU A 14 6.47 26.89 10.38
C GLU A 14 7.09 27.30 9.05
N LYS A 15 8.44 27.42 9.01
CA LYS A 15 9.15 27.79 7.78
C LYS A 15 9.05 26.70 6.73
N ALA A 16 9.06 25.42 7.10
CA ALA A 16 8.84 24.34 6.13
C ALA A 16 7.42 24.40 5.58
N LEU A 17 6.43 24.57 6.45
CA LEU A 17 5.01 24.59 6.06
C LEU A 17 4.73 25.69 5.02
N LYS A 18 5.38 26.85 5.14
CA LYS A 18 5.28 27.96 4.18
C LYS A 18 5.83 27.62 2.78
N LEU A 19 6.65 26.59 2.63
CA LEU A 19 7.20 26.16 1.33
C LEU A 19 6.28 25.22 0.56
N LYS A 20 5.22 24.70 1.18
CA LYS A 20 4.31 23.73 0.54
C LYS A 20 3.74 24.24 -0.78
N SER A 21 3.24 25.48 -0.82
CA SER A 21 2.68 26.06 -2.05
C SER A 21 3.70 26.15 -3.19
N LYS A 22 4.99 26.35 -2.86
CA LYS A 22 6.08 26.35 -3.83
C LYS A 22 6.38 24.94 -4.32
N VAL A 23 6.50 23.96 -3.42
CA VAL A 23 6.77 22.55 -3.77
C VAL A 23 5.66 21.97 -4.66
N THR A 24 4.40 22.32 -4.40
CA THR A 24 3.25 21.83 -5.17
C THR A 24 2.86 22.73 -6.35
N GLN A 25 3.73 23.67 -6.74
CA GLN A 25 3.45 24.59 -7.84
C GLN A 25 3.50 23.85 -9.20
N LYS A 26 2.34 23.48 -9.74
CA LYS A 26 2.24 22.75 -11.02
C LYS A 26 2.69 23.59 -12.23
N TYR A 27 2.37 24.88 -12.22
CA TYR A 27 2.64 25.80 -13.33
C TYR A 27 3.65 26.87 -12.91
N GLY A 28 4.66 27.09 -13.76
CA GLY A 28 5.71 28.08 -13.55
C GLY A 28 7.11 27.47 -13.63
N GLU A 29 8.11 28.31 -13.35
CA GLU A 29 9.52 27.94 -13.48
C GLU A 29 9.93 26.80 -12.54
N PRO A 30 10.52 25.70 -13.06
CA PRO A 30 11.01 24.58 -12.23
C PRO A 30 11.95 25.03 -11.10
N SER A 31 12.74 26.08 -11.33
CA SER A 31 13.66 26.64 -10.34
C SER A 31 12.97 27.07 -9.04
N THR A 32 11.68 27.40 -9.06
CA THR A 32 10.91 27.75 -7.85
C THR A 32 10.70 26.51 -6.97
N ARG A 33 10.29 25.38 -7.57
CA ARG A 33 10.15 24.10 -6.87
C ARG A 33 11.49 23.59 -6.40
N GLN A 34 12.48 23.54 -7.29
CA GLN A 34 13.82 23.02 -6.99
C GLN A 34 14.49 23.74 -5.82
N LYS A 35 14.43 25.09 -5.79
CA LYS A 35 14.93 25.87 -4.65
C LYS A 35 14.19 25.57 -3.35
N ALA A 36 12.85 25.41 -3.41
CA ALA A 36 12.07 25.08 -2.23
C ALA A 36 12.38 23.66 -1.71
N LEU A 37 12.53 22.68 -2.60
CA LEU A 37 12.94 21.31 -2.27
C LEU A 37 14.32 21.32 -1.61
N GLN A 38 15.32 21.97 -2.22
CA GLN A 38 16.66 22.08 -1.66
C GLN A 38 16.62 22.75 -0.27
N GLN A 39 15.88 23.85 -0.14
CA GLN A 39 15.74 24.55 1.14
C GLN A 39 15.12 23.67 2.22
N LEU A 40 14.14 22.81 1.87
CA LEU A 40 13.56 21.83 2.79
C LEU A 40 14.56 20.73 3.16
N GLY A 41 15.37 20.27 2.21
CA GLY A 41 16.42 19.27 2.45
C GLY A 41 17.51 19.73 3.43
N GLU A 42 17.76 21.03 3.50
CA GLU A 42 18.71 21.64 4.44
C GLU A 42 18.11 21.86 5.84
N MET A 43 16.80 21.73 5.99
CA MET A 43 16.12 21.83 7.28
C MET A 43 16.32 20.54 8.09
N LYS A 44 16.48 20.67 9.41
CA LYS A 44 16.70 19.53 10.33
C LYS A 44 15.48 19.27 11.22
N TYR A 45 14.28 19.30 10.66
CA TYR A 45 13.05 19.04 11.43
C TYR A 45 12.03 18.23 10.61
N PRO A 46 11.24 17.34 11.26
CA PRO A 46 10.36 16.39 10.57
C PRO A 46 9.30 17.02 9.67
N GLU A 47 8.84 18.24 9.95
CA GLU A 47 7.86 18.95 9.12
C GLU A 47 8.40 19.27 7.73
N ALA A 48 9.72 19.36 7.56
CA ALA A 48 10.34 19.48 6.24
C ALA A 48 10.07 18.22 5.40
N VAL A 49 10.18 17.02 6.00
CA VAL A 49 9.86 15.75 5.34
C VAL A 49 8.38 15.70 4.94
N THR A 50 7.48 16.13 5.81
CA THR A 50 6.04 16.21 5.50
C THR A 50 5.77 17.09 4.27
N VAL A 51 6.48 18.21 4.13
CA VAL A 51 6.33 19.10 2.97
C VAL A 51 7.01 18.54 1.73
N LEU A 52 8.20 17.93 1.84
CA LEU A 52 8.87 17.25 0.73
C LEU A 52 7.98 16.15 0.12
N LEU A 53 7.30 15.36 0.95
CA LEU A 53 6.38 14.31 0.51
C LEU A 53 5.25 14.83 -0.40
N SER A 54 4.84 16.09 -0.24
CA SER A 54 3.83 16.70 -1.13
C SER A 54 4.30 16.87 -2.57
N ARG A 55 5.60 16.73 -2.87
CA ARG A 55 6.07 16.74 -4.26
C ARG A 55 5.60 15.51 -5.03
N PHE A 56 5.46 14.36 -4.37
CA PHE A 56 5.04 13.14 -5.02
C PHE A 56 3.56 13.12 -5.41
N THR A 57 2.76 14.05 -4.88
CA THR A 57 1.31 14.14 -5.10
C THR A 57 0.93 14.98 -6.33
N ILE A 58 1.92 15.53 -7.04
CA ILE A 58 1.70 16.28 -8.27
C ILE A 58 2.57 15.72 -9.40
N THR A 59 2.09 15.92 -10.63
CA THR A 59 2.84 15.69 -11.87
C THR A 59 2.97 17.03 -12.56
N VAL A 60 4.16 17.31 -13.11
CA VAL A 60 4.48 18.55 -13.84
C VAL A 60 5.05 18.23 -15.21
N ASP A 61 4.94 19.18 -16.14
CA ASP A 61 5.55 19.06 -17.47
C ASP A 61 6.87 19.85 -17.55
N PRO A 62 7.88 19.33 -18.28
CA PRO A 62 7.90 18.02 -18.93
C PRO A 62 8.12 16.87 -17.92
N LEU A 63 7.68 15.66 -18.28
CA LEU A 63 7.77 14.47 -17.41
C LEU A 63 9.20 14.10 -16.99
N THR A 64 10.22 14.49 -17.78
CA THR A 64 11.63 14.33 -17.40
C THR A 64 11.97 15.15 -16.16
N THR A 65 11.56 16.43 -16.14
CA THR A 65 11.75 17.32 -14.98
C THR A 65 10.96 16.82 -13.78
N ASP A 66 9.75 16.27 -13.98
CA ASP A 66 8.96 15.68 -12.89
C ASP A 66 9.67 14.48 -12.25
N ALA A 67 10.20 13.59 -13.07
CA ALA A 67 10.95 12.42 -12.61
C ALA A 67 12.22 12.85 -11.85
N ASP A 68 13.02 13.76 -12.41
CA ASP A 68 14.24 14.27 -11.78
C ASP A 68 13.96 14.95 -10.43
N GLU A 69 12.90 15.77 -10.36
CA GLU A 69 12.51 16.43 -9.11
C GLU A 69 12.02 15.43 -8.04
N LYS A 70 11.26 14.40 -8.43
CA LYS A 70 10.80 13.35 -7.51
C LYS A 70 11.97 12.50 -7.01
N GLU A 71 12.92 12.18 -7.89
CA GLU A 71 14.12 11.45 -7.50
C GLU A 71 15.02 12.27 -6.57
N HIS A 72 15.23 13.56 -6.87
CA HIS A 72 15.93 14.47 -5.96
C HIS A 72 15.22 14.58 -4.61
N THR A 73 13.89 14.69 -4.61
CA THR A 73 13.09 14.72 -3.36
C THR A 73 13.28 13.45 -2.54
N PHE A 74 13.32 12.28 -3.20
CA PHE A 74 13.57 11.00 -2.57
C PHE A 74 14.95 10.97 -1.89
N GLU A 75 16.00 11.40 -2.59
CA GLU A 75 17.35 11.49 -2.01
C GLU A 75 17.39 12.48 -0.83
N LEU A 76 16.76 13.65 -0.94
CA LEU A 76 16.66 14.59 0.17
C LEU A 76 16.00 13.96 1.40
N ILE A 77 14.89 13.24 1.25
CA ILE A 77 14.21 12.56 2.37
C ILE A 77 15.09 11.47 2.97
N LYS A 78 15.84 10.72 2.15
CA LYS A 78 16.78 9.70 2.65
C LYS A 78 17.85 10.30 3.57
N HIS A 79 18.34 11.51 3.28
CA HIS A 79 19.34 12.18 4.12
C HIS A 79 18.83 12.55 5.52
N PHE A 80 17.50 12.60 5.74
CA PHE A 80 16.94 12.73 7.10
C PHE A 80 17.07 11.45 7.92
N GLY A 81 17.33 10.30 7.30
CA GLY A 81 17.48 9.02 8.01
C GLY A 81 16.25 8.66 8.84
N GLN A 82 16.47 8.32 10.12
CA GLN A 82 15.40 7.90 11.02
C GLN A 82 14.34 8.98 11.28
N ASP A 83 14.69 10.27 11.17
CA ASP A 83 13.73 11.37 11.37
C ASP A 83 12.65 11.42 10.27
N ALA A 84 12.89 10.78 9.11
CA ALA A 84 11.91 10.66 8.04
C ALA A 84 10.90 9.53 8.24
N VAL A 85 11.20 8.52 9.06
CA VAL A 85 10.36 7.33 9.20
C VAL A 85 8.95 7.69 9.66
N ALA A 86 8.81 8.42 10.77
CA ALA A 86 7.49 8.77 11.30
C ALA A 86 6.65 9.63 10.32
N PRO A 87 7.18 10.70 9.69
CA PRO A 87 6.46 11.45 8.66
C PRO A 87 6.05 10.60 7.45
N VAL A 88 6.91 9.71 6.96
CA VAL A 88 6.63 8.89 5.77
C VAL A 88 5.60 7.80 6.10
N SER A 89 5.70 7.15 7.27
CA SER A 89 4.69 6.20 7.74
C SER A 89 3.32 6.87 7.94
N ALA A 90 3.30 8.09 8.50
CA ALA A 90 2.06 8.86 8.64
C ALA A 90 1.46 9.20 7.27
N PHE A 91 2.28 9.65 6.32
CA PHE A 91 1.86 9.91 4.94
C PHE A 91 1.33 8.65 4.26
N LEU A 92 2.03 7.52 4.38
CA LEU A 92 1.57 6.23 3.87
C LEU A 92 0.24 5.82 4.50
N LYS A 93 -0.03 6.17 5.76
CA LYS A 93 -1.30 5.85 6.41
C LYS A 93 -2.45 6.74 5.93
N THR A 94 -2.22 8.05 5.77
CA THR A 94 -3.29 9.05 5.56
C THR A 94 -3.48 9.52 4.12
N SER A 95 -2.46 9.42 3.27
CA SER A 95 -2.54 9.82 1.85
C SER A 95 -2.95 8.64 0.98
N ASP A 96 -3.88 8.84 0.04
CA ASP A 96 -4.20 7.84 -0.99
C ASP A 96 -3.24 7.93 -2.20
N GLN A 97 -2.47 9.02 -2.29
CA GLN A 97 -1.53 9.27 -3.38
C GLN A 97 -0.10 8.89 -3.00
N ALA A 98 0.69 8.54 -4.01
CA ALA A 98 2.13 8.30 -3.91
C ALA A 98 2.55 7.16 -2.96
N THR A 99 1.70 6.13 -2.82
CA THR A 99 1.98 4.91 -2.04
C THR A 99 3.32 4.28 -2.40
N SER A 100 3.62 4.12 -3.70
CA SER A 100 4.88 3.51 -4.17
C SER A 100 6.12 4.31 -3.76
N TRP A 101 6.05 5.64 -3.74
CA TRP A 101 7.15 6.49 -3.27
C TRP A 101 7.36 6.36 -1.77
N ALA A 102 6.27 6.38 -1.00
CA ALA A 102 6.35 6.21 0.45
C ALA A 102 6.94 4.85 0.83
N LEU A 103 6.52 3.77 0.16
CA LEU A 103 7.10 2.44 0.36
C LEU A 103 8.58 2.39 -0.02
N ARG A 104 8.96 2.95 -1.18
CA ARG A 104 10.36 3.01 -1.61
C ARG A 104 11.24 3.75 -0.59
N ILE A 105 10.75 4.86 -0.02
CA ILE A 105 11.47 5.59 1.03
C ILE A 105 11.62 4.72 2.29
N LEU A 106 10.53 4.12 2.78
CA LEU A 106 10.57 3.29 3.99
C LEU A 106 11.47 2.06 3.83
N GLN A 107 11.51 1.46 2.63
CA GLN A 107 12.38 0.33 2.32
C GLN A 107 13.87 0.68 2.41
N GLU A 108 14.24 1.92 2.11
CA GLU A 108 15.62 2.39 2.25
C GLU A 108 15.99 2.75 3.70
N LEU A 109 14.99 3.14 4.50
CA LEU A 109 15.18 3.63 5.87
C LEU A 109 15.03 2.56 6.95
N LEU A 110 14.34 1.46 6.65
CA LEU A 110 13.96 0.43 7.62
C LEU A 110 14.56 -0.94 7.27
N SER A 111 14.72 -1.77 8.30
CA SER A 111 14.88 -3.21 8.09
C SER A 111 13.60 -3.82 7.52
N GLU A 112 13.70 -4.99 6.90
CA GLU A 112 12.53 -5.71 6.38
C GLU A 112 11.49 -5.97 7.48
N ASP A 113 11.91 -6.36 8.69
CA ASP A 113 11.02 -6.60 9.82
C ASP A 113 10.25 -5.33 10.25
N ALA A 114 10.91 -4.18 10.29
CA ALA A 114 10.27 -2.91 10.65
C ALA A 114 9.32 -2.44 9.54
N LEU A 115 9.72 -2.59 8.27
CA LEU A 115 8.87 -2.28 7.11
C LEU A 115 7.59 -3.13 7.11
N MET A 116 7.71 -4.43 7.37
CA MET A 116 6.57 -5.33 7.46
C MET A 116 5.60 -4.94 8.58
N GLY A 117 6.12 -4.43 9.70
CA GLY A 117 5.29 -3.83 10.76
C GLY A 117 4.48 -2.64 10.25
N VAL A 118 5.13 -1.68 9.57
CA VAL A 118 4.45 -0.50 9.01
C VAL A 118 3.38 -0.89 7.98
N ILE A 119 3.67 -1.85 7.11
CA ILE A 119 2.73 -2.31 6.08
C ILE A 119 1.54 -3.03 6.71
N ALA A 120 1.77 -3.93 7.67
CA ALA A 120 0.69 -4.63 8.38
C ALA A 120 -0.23 -3.66 9.12
N ASP A 121 0.34 -2.68 9.83
CA ASP A 121 -0.42 -1.63 10.53
C ASP A 121 -1.23 -0.76 9.54
N THR A 122 -0.67 -0.50 8.35
CA THR A 122 -1.35 0.27 7.31
C THR A 122 -2.49 -0.53 6.69
N LEU A 123 -2.28 -1.81 6.38
CA LEU A 123 -3.33 -2.71 5.89
C LEU A 123 -4.47 -2.84 6.91
N GLN A 124 -4.16 -3.01 8.20
CA GLN A 124 -5.17 -3.05 9.26
C GLN A 124 -5.95 -1.73 9.37
N HIS A 125 -5.29 -0.58 9.14
CA HIS A 125 -5.98 0.70 9.12
C HIS A 125 -6.92 0.86 7.91
N LEU A 126 -6.53 0.32 6.75
CA LEU A 126 -7.29 0.42 5.51
C LEU A 126 -8.46 -0.56 5.45
N SER A 127 -8.40 -1.70 6.15
CA SER A 127 -9.48 -2.69 6.15
C SER A 127 -10.78 -2.15 6.75
N SER A 128 -10.70 -1.24 7.73
CA SER A 128 -11.86 -0.63 8.38
C SER A 128 -12.34 0.67 7.70
N ARG A 129 -11.85 0.98 6.49
CA ARG A 129 -12.13 2.26 5.82
C ARG A 129 -12.57 2.05 4.38
N TYR A 130 -13.59 2.82 4.00
CA TYR A 130 -13.94 3.01 2.60
C TYR A 130 -12.84 3.80 1.90
N THR A 131 -12.34 3.28 0.80
CA THR A 131 -11.38 3.94 -0.08
C THR A 131 -12.00 4.01 -1.48
N ARG A 132 -12.14 5.22 -2.02
CA ARG A 132 -12.69 5.40 -3.38
C ARG A 132 -11.76 4.77 -4.43
N ASP A 133 -10.45 4.95 -4.24
CA ASP A 133 -9.42 4.38 -5.10
C ASP A 133 -8.80 3.17 -4.40
N PRO A 134 -8.90 1.95 -4.96
CA PRO A 134 -8.31 0.76 -4.36
C PRO A 134 -6.80 0.65 -4.59
N GLU A 135 -6.18 1.51 -5.41
CA GLU A 135 -4.78 1.37 -5.84
C GLU A 135 -3.82 1.14 -4.67
N LYS A 136 -3.95 1.94 -3.60
CA LYS A 136 -3.12 1.81 -2.40
C LYS A 136 -3.22 0.43 -1.75
N LYS A 137 -4.43 -0.13 -1.64
CA LYS A 137 -4.64 -1.48 -1.09
C LYS A 137 -3.94 -2.52 -1.97
N VAL A 138 -4.13 -2.42 -3.30
CA VAL A 138 -3.50 -3.32 -4.27
C VAL A 138 -1.96 -3.25 -4.19
N VAL A 139 -1.39 -2.05 -4.13
CA VAL A 139 0.06 -1.86 -4.01
C VAL A 139 0.62 -2.50 -2.74
N LEU A 140 -0.04 -2.32 -1.60
CA LEU A 140 0.39 -2.90 -0.33
C LEU A 140 0.25 -4.44 -0.33
N LEU A 141 -0.86 -4.96 -0.88
CA LEU A 141 -1.07 -6.41 -1.01
C LEU A 141 -0.04 -7.06 -1.94
N HIS A 142 0.32 -6.41 -3.06
CA HIS A 142 1.41 -6.88 -3.92
C HIS A 142 2.77 -6.82 -3.23
N HIS A 143 3.02 -5.83 -2.36
CA HIS A 143 4.28 -5.73 -1.64
C HIS A 143 4.48 -6.90 -0.65
N VAL A 144 3.41 -7.40 -0.04
CA VAL A 144 3.45 -8.54 0.90
C VAL A 144 3.32 -9.91 0.23
N LEU A 145 3.14 -9.95 -1.09
CA LEU A 145 3.03 -11.21 -1.84
C LEU A 145 4.30 -12.05 -1.70
N GLY A 146 4.15 -13.31 -1.31
CA GLY A 146 5.26 -14.25 -1.10
C GLY A 146 6.04 -14.05 0.20
N LYS A 147 5.65 -13.10 1.07
CA LYS A 147 6.29 -12.88 2.37
C LYS A 147 5.75 -13.86 3.42
N GLN A 148 6.65 -14.59 4.09
CA GLN A 148 6.31 -15.53 5.17
C GLN A 148 6.32 -14.87 6.55
N ASP A 149 5.76 -13.67 6.65
CA ASP A 149 5.70 -12.91 7.89
C ASP A 149 4.39 -13.20 8.64
N PRO A 150 4.43 -13.51 9.96
CA PRO A 150 3.24 -13.88 10.71
C PRO A 150 2.19 -12.77 10.81
N ARG A 151 2.56 -11.50 10.54
CA ARG A 151 1.64 -10.36 10.53
C ARG A 151 0.81 -10.27 9.25
N VAL A 152 1.27 -10.87 8.15
CA VAL A 152 0.67 -10.70 6.81
C VAL A 152 -0.72 -11.32 6.75
N ALA A 153 -0.85 -12.61 7.06
CA ALA A 153 -2.13 -13.29 6.88
C ALA A 153 -3.28 -12.67 7.70
N PRO A 154 -3.09 -12.34 9.00
CA PRO A 154 -4.11 -11.62 9.77
C PRO A 154 -4.44 -10.23 9.21
N ALA A 155 -3.45 -9.47 8.72
CA ALA A 155 -3.65 -8.14 8.17
C ALA A 155 -4.38 -8.18 6.80
N VAL A 156 -4.20 -9.25 6.02
CA VAL A 156 -4.78 -9.41 4.68
C VAL A 156 -6.17 -10.03 4.70
N LEU A 157 -6.50 -10.86 5.69
CA LEU A 157 -7.79 -11.57 5.78
C LEU A 157 -9.03 -10.67 5.50
N PRO A 158 -9.15 -9.45 6.07
CA PRO A 158 -10.34 -8.63 5.85
C PRO A 158 -10.55 -8.18 4.39
N PHE A 159 -9.49 -8.18 3.58
CA PHE A 159 -9.55 -7.73 2.18
C PHE A 159 -10.21 -8.76 1.24
N LEU A 160 -10.48 -9.98 1.72
CA LEU A 160 -11.34 -10.94 0.99
C LEU A 160 -12.78 -10.43 0.86
N GLU A 161 -13.21 -9.51 1.72
CA GLU A 161 -14.55 -8.91 1.72
C GLU A 161 -14.57 -7.48 1.12
N ASP A 162 -13.46 -7.01 0.54
CA ASP A 162 -13.36 -5.66 -0.02
C ASP A 162 -14.37 -5.45 -1.16
N MET A 163 -14.81 -4.21 -1.40
CA MET A 163 -15.74 -3.91 -2.50
C MET A 163 -15.07 -4.00 -3.88
N SER A 164 -13.75 -3.79 -3.94
CA SER A 164 -12.98 -3.92 -5.17
C SER A 164 -12.56 -5.35 -5.41
N ASP A 165 -12.98 -5.91 -6.54
CA ASP A 165 -12.55 -7.23 -6.98
C ASP A 165 -11.02 -7.32 -7.21
N ASP A 166 -10.33 -6.22 -7.54
CA ASP A 166 -8.86 -6.22 -7.65
C ASP A 166 -8.19 -6.42 -6.29
N VAL A 167 -8.79 -5.83 -5.25
CA VAL A 167 -8.33 -5.99 -3.87
C VAL A 167 -8.59 -7.42 -3.39
N LYS A 168 -9.78 -7.98 -3.66
CA LYS A 168 -10.08 -9.39 -3.36
C LYS A 168 -9.06 -10.32 -4.02
N ILE A 169 -8.80 -10.15 -5.32
CA ILE A 169 -7.82 -10.98 -6.05
C ILE A 169 -6.43 -10.88 -5.45
N ALA A 170 -5.96 -9.66 -5.15
CA ALA A 170 -4.66 -9.47 -4.53
C ALA A 170 -4.59 -10.14 -3.15
N ALA A 171 -5.66 -10.06 -2.34
CA ALA A 171 -5.74 -10.71 -1.04
C ALA A 171 -5.76 -12.25 -1.15
N ILE A 172 -6.53 -12.81 -2.10
CA ILE A 172 -6.55 -14.26 -2.36
C ILE A 172 -5.15 -14.76 -2.73
N ASN A 173 -4.45 -14.06 -3.63
CA ASN A 173 -3.10 -14.44 -4.08
C ASN A 173 -2.08 -14.43 -2.94
N VAL A 174 -2.24 -13.54 -1.96
CA VAL A 174 -1.41 -13.54 -0.75
C VAL A 174 -1.75 -14.72 0.16
N LEU A 175 -3.04 -14.97 0.41
CA LEU A 175 -3.48 -15.93 1.44
C LEU A 175 -3.43 -17.40 1.00
N GLY A 176 -3.65 -17.70 -0.28
CA GLY A 176 -3.66 -19.07 -0.82
C GLY A 176 -2.41 -19.87 -0.45
N PRO A 177 -1.19 -19.39 -0.82
CA PRO A 177 0.06 -20.06 -0.49
C PRO A 177 0.37 -20.12 1.01
N LEU A 178 -0.12 -19.15 1.79
CA LEU A 178 0.12 -19.06 3.23
C LEU A 178 -0.68 -20.11 4.03
N LYS A 179 -1.73 -20.69 3.44
CA LYS A 179 -2.58 -21.73 4.07
C LYS A 179 -3.12 -21.29 5.43
N TYR A 180 -3.39 -20.00 5.57
CA TYR A 180 -3.90 -19.42 6.79
C TYR A 180 -5.35 -19.87 7.00
N GLU A 181 -5.58 -20.79 7.94
CA GLU A 181 -6.84 -21.49 8.13
C GLU A 181 -8.07 -20.55 8.18
N PRO A 182 -8.04 -19.38 8.84
CA PRO A 182 -9.18 -18.46 8.85
C PRO A 182 -9.61 -17.95 7.46
N ALA A 183 -8.75 -18.04 6.44
CA ALA A 183 -9.11 -17.70 5.06
C ALA A 183 -10.00 -18.76 4.38
N ARG A 184 -10.10 -19.97 4.94
CA ARG A 184 -10.85 -21.09 4.34
C ARG A 184 -12.30 -20.72 4.01
N GLU A 185 -13.07 -20.27 5.00
CA GLU A 185 -14.49 -19.96 4.80
C GLU A 185 -14.70 -18.75 3.87
N PRO A 186 -14.00 -17.62 4.02
CA PRO A 186 -14.08 -16.52 3.07
C PRO A 186 -13.76 -16.93 1.63
N LEU A 187 -12.74 -17.76 1.40
CA LEU A 187 -12.41 -18.27 0.05
C LEU A 187 -13.54 -19.14 -0.52
N LEU A 188 -14.15 -20.00 0.29
CA LEU A 188 -15.31 -20.81 -0.12
C LEU A 188 -16.52 -19.94 -0.45
N GLN A 189 -16.76 -18.87 0.32
CA GLN A 189 -17.83 -17.91 0.05
C GLN A 189 -17.59 -17.16 -1.26
N LEU A 190 -16.36 -16.68 -1.51
CA LEU A 190 -15.99 -16.03 -2.77
C LEU A 190 -16.16 -16.97 -3.97
N LEU A 191 -15.82 -18.25 -3.84
CA LEU A 191 -16.02 -19.22 -4.92
C LEU A 191 -17.50 -19.51 -5.20
N THR A 192 -18.34 -19.58 -4.16
CA THR A 192 -19.69 -20.14 -4.26
C THR A 192 -20.81 -19.11 -4.29
N ASN A 193 -20.53 -17.84 -3.99
CA ASN A 193 -21.52 -16.77 -4.09
C ASN A 193 -21.71 -16.34 -5.55
N GLU A 194 -22.96 -16.38 -6.03
CA GLU A 194 -23.37 -16.05 -7.40
C GLU A 194 -23.07 -14.59 -7.78
N ASP A 195 -23.08 -13.67 -6.81
CA ASP A 195 -22.77 -12.26 -7.01
C ASP A 195 -21.27 -11.99 -7.12
N THR A 196 -20.41 -12.98 -6.83
CA THR A 196 -18.97 -12.81 -6.94
C THR A 196 -18.53 -12.84 -8.40
N ALA A 197 -17.77 -11.83 -8.82
CA ALA A 197 -17.28 -11.74 -10.18
C ALA A 197 -16.48 -13.01 -10.58
N ARG A 198 -16.68 -13.48 -11.81
CA ARG A 198 -16.06 -14.73 -12.32
C ARG A 198 -14.55 -14.75 -12.16
N ARG A 199 -13.87 -13.62 -12.38
CA ARG A 199 -12.42 -13.50 -12.19
C ARG A 199 -11.98 -13.76 -10.75
N VAL A 200 -12.77 -13.33 -9.76
CA VAL A 200 -12.49 -13.56 -8.33
C VAL A 200 -12.73 -15.03 -8.01
N GLN A 201 -13.83 -15.63 -8.50
CA GLN A 201 -14.11 -17.06 -8.34
C GLN A 201 -12.99 -17.94 -8.89
N THR A 202 -12.47 -17.64 -10.09
CA THR A 202 -11.34 -18.38 -10.69
C THR A 202 -10.09 -18.37 -9.81
N VAL A 203 -9.75 -17.20 -9.24
CA VAL A 203 -8.59 -17.06 -8.36
C VAL A 203 -8.84 -17.74 -7.01
N ALA A 204 -10.05 -17.65 -6.45
CA ALA A 204 -10.43 -18.36 -5.23
C ALA A 204 -10.35 -19.88 -5.39
N LEU A 205 -10.78 -20.41 -6.54
CA LEU A 205 -10.66 -21.85 -6.87
C LEU A 205 -9.20 -22.30 -6.91
N ALA A 206 -8.33 -21.53 -7.56
CA ALA A 206 -6.90 -21.80 -7.60
C ALA A 206 -6.26 -21.77 -6.20
N ALA A 207 -6.62 -20.78 -5.38
CA ALA A 207 -6.13 -20.66 -4.01
C ALA A 207 -6.64 -21.79 -3.10
N LEU A 208 -7.87 -22.27 -3.29
CA LEU A 208 -8.39 -23.45 -2.58
C LEU A 208 -7.59 -24.72 -2.95
N ALA A 209 -7.19 -24.85 -4.22
CA ALA A 209 -6.34 -25.96 -4.65
C ALA A 209 -4.92 -25.87 -4.06
N GLU A 210 -4.33 -24.68 -4.05
CA GLU A 210 -2.98 -24.45 -3.53
C GLU A 210 -2.90 -24.59 -2.00
N SER A 211 -3.90 -24.06 -1.30
CA SER A 211 -4.00 -24.14 0.16
C SER A 211 -4.27 -25.57 0.65
N GLY A 212 -4.99 -26.36 -0.15
CA GLY A 212 -5.43 -27.71 0.24
C GLY A 212 -6.54 -27.68 1.30
N PHE A 213 -7.27 -26.56 1.41
CA PHE A 213 -8.41 -26.48 2.32
C PHE A 213 -9.51 -27.44 1.91
N GLY A 214 -10.12 -28.09 2.91
CA GLY A 214 -11.28 -28.94 2.69
C GLY A 214 -12.55 -28.13 2.49
N VAL A 215 -13.47 -28.64 1.67
CA VAL A 215 -14.71 -27.94 1.29
C VAL A 215 -15.93 -28.36 2.13
N GLN A 216 -15.71 -28.88 3.33
CA GLN A 216 -16.79 -29.35 4.22
C GLN A 216 -17.81 -28.23 4.48
N GLY A 217 -19.10 -28.52 4.24
CA GLY A 217 -20.21 -27.56 4.34
C GLY A 217 -20.53 -26.83 3.02
N TYR A 218 -19.67 -26.97 2.01
CA TYR A 218 -19.80 -26.30 0.70
C TYR A 218 -19.74 -27.28 -0.47
N GLN A 219 -19.76 -28.60 -0.24
CA GLN A 219 -19.46 -29.63 -1.24
C GLN A 219 -20.27 -29.44 -2.53
N ASP A 220 -21.60 -29.39 -2.44
CA ASP A 220 -22.48 -29.28 -3.61
C ASP A 220 -22.25 -27.98 -4.39
N LYS A 221 -22.04 -26.87 -3.67
CA LYS A 221 -21.79 -25.56 -4.27
C LYS A 221 -20.42 -25.49 -4.93
N VAL A 222 -19.38 -26.04 -4.30
CA VAL A 222 -18.05 -26.12 -4.90
C VAL A 222 -18.09 -27.02 -6.12
N GLN A 223 -18.74 -28.18 -6.04
CA GLN A 223 -18.90 -29.11 -7.16
C GLN A 223 -19.54 -28.43 -8.38
N ALA A 224 -20.54 -27.55 -8.16
CA ALA A 224 -21.16 -26.76 -9.21
C ALA A 224 -20.27 -25.64 -9.76
N ALA A 225 -19.32 -25.13 -8.96
CA ALA A 225 -18.37 -24.07 -9.34
C ALA A 225 -17.07 -24.58 -9.96
N LEU A 226 -16.81 -25.90 -9.95
CA LEU A 226 -15.61 -26.48 -10.55
C LEU A 226 -15.58 -26.26 -12.05
N VAL A 227 -14.42 -25.85 -12.54
CA VAL A 227 -14.08 -25.75 -13.96
C VAL A 227 -12.75 -26.45 -14.21
N GLU A 228 -12.54 -26.96 -15.43
CA GLU A 228 -11.26 -27.54 -15.80
C GLU A 228 -10.12 -26.52 -15.60
N PRO A 229 -8.93 -26.94 -15.13
CA PRO A 229 -8.50 -28.32 -14.83
C PRO A 229 -8.82 -28.81 -13.40
N TYR A 230 -9.71 -28.17 -12.64
CA TYR A 230 -9.92 -28.51 -11.22
C TYR A 230 -10.96 -29.62 -11.00
N SER A 231 -10.75 -30.39 -9.93
CA SER A 231 -11.69 -31.40 -9.44
C SER A 231 -11.63 -31.54 -7.92
N LEU A 232 -12.63 -32.17 -7.31
CA LEU A 232 -12.57 -32.57 -5.90
C LEU A 232 -11.94 -33.97 -5.76
N ASP A 233 -11.03 -34.12 -4.81
CA ASP A 233 -10.51 -35.43 -4.40
C ASP A 233 -11.47 -36.15 -3.44
N LYS A 234 -11.09 -37.38 -3.05
CA LYS A 234 -11.86 -38.22 -2.10
C LYS A 234 -11.99 -37.61 -0.69
N ASP A 235 -11.09 -36.71 -0.32
CA ASP A 235 -11.03 -36.06 0.99
C ASP A 235 -11.77 -34.71 0.98
N GLY A 236 -12.41 -34.36 -0.15
CA GLY A 236 -13.15 -33.12 -0.33
C GLY A 236 -12.23 -31.90 -0.41
N ARG A 237 -11.08 -32.03 -1.08
CA ARG A 237 -10.17 -30.91 -1.38
C ARG A 237 -10.14 -30.64 -2.88
N VAL A 238 -9.99 -29.38 -3.24
CA VAL A 238 -9.79 -28.99 -4.65
C VAL A 238 -8.38 -29.42 -5.07
N GLN A 239 -8.26 -30.07 -6.22
CA GLN A 239 -6.99 -30.43 -6.84
C GLN A 239 -6.99 -30.06 -8.32
N ARG A 240 -5.83 -29.68 -8.83
CA ARG A 240 -5.61 -29.47 -10.26
C ARG A 240 -5.28 -30.81 -10.91
N ARG A 241 -6.03 -31.19 -11.94
CA ARG A 241 -5.71 -32.36 -12.76
C ARG A 241 -4.41 -32.10 -13.53
N PRO A 242 -3.54 -33.12 -13.65
CA PRO A 242 -2.31 -33.03 -14.44
C PRO A 242 -2.59 -32.74 -15.91
#